data_AF-A0A228HQ31-F1
#
_entry.id   AF-A0A228HQ31-F1
#
_cell.length_a   1.000
_cell.length_b   1.000
_cell.length_c   1.000
_cell.angle_alpha   90.00
_cell.angle_beta   90.00
_cell.angle_gamma   90.00
#
_symmetry.space_group_name_H-M   'P 1'
#
loop_
_entity.id
_entity.type
_entity.pdbx_description
1 polymer ?
#
loop_
_entity_poly.entity_id
_entity_poly.type
_entity_poly.pdbx_seq_one_letter_code
_entity_poly.pdbx_strand_id
1 'polypeptide(L)' 'MLRLKRVIRLTREEGRMFETLTGQSTLPTSIAQYNRALEQTARHYRLLAAQEDSADAELLARIAEGELITAEPASGPDER' A
#
# COMPACT_ATOMS: atom_id res chain seq x y z
N MET A 1 -21.65 -6.86 11.43
CA MET A 1 -20.41 -6.25 10.90
C MET A 1 -19.53 -7.35 10.30
N LEU A 2 -19.62 -7.56 8.98
CA LEU A 2 -18.76 -8.52 8.27
C LEU A 2 -17.38 -7.87 8.06
N ARG A 3 -16.43 -8.13 8.96
CA ARG A 3 -15.02 -7.80 8.72
C ARG A 3 -14.49 -8.77 7.67
N LEU A 4 -14.58 -8.37 6.40
CA LEU A 4 -13.86 -9.01 5.29
C LEU A 4 -12.36 -8.97 5.59
N LYS A 5 -11.85 -10.00 6.28
CA LYS A 5 -10.42 -10.34 6.28
C LYS A 5 -10.09 -10.85 4.87
N ARG A 6 -10.07 -9.95 3.88
CA ARG A 6 -9.56 -10.27 2.55
C ARG A 6 -8.07 -10.54 2.71
N VAL A 7 -7.73 -11.82 2.62
CA VAL A 7 -6.36 -12.31 2.60
C VAL A 7 -5.70 -11.71 1.36
N ILE A 8 -4.52 -11.12 1.53
CA ILE A 8 -3.70 -10.65 0.41
C ILE A 8 -2.56 -11.64 0.21
N ARG A 9 -2.25 -11.95 -1.04
CA ARG A 9 -1.07 -12.71 -1.41
C ARG A 9 -0.32 -11.89 -2.44
N LEU A 10 0.76 -11.27 -2.00
CA LEU A 10 1.65 -10.51 -2.86
C LEU A 10 2.54 -11.50 -3.63
N THR A 11 2.75 -11.23 -4.90
CA THR A 11 3.84 -11.80 -5.66
C THR A 11 5.19 -11.35 -5.08
N ARG A 12 6.28 -12.00 -5.52
CA ARG A 12 7.63 -11.64 -5.07
C ARG A 12 8.00 -10.19 -5.43
N GLU A 13 7.53 -9.71 -6.57
CA GLU A 13 7.80 -8.35 -7.04
C GLU A 13 7.01 -7.31 -6.24
N GLU A 14 5.71 -7.53 -6.04
CA GLU A 14 4.87 -6.69 -5.19
C GLU A 14 5.37 -6.66 -3.74
N GLY A 15 5.84 -7.79 -3.22
CA GLY A 15 6.44 -7.86 -1.89
C GLY A 15 7.72 -7.02 -1.76
N ARG A 16 8.61 -7.08 -2.76
CA ARG A 16 9.81 -6.22 -2.80
C ARG A 16 9.47 -4.74 -2.91
N MET A 17 8.47 -4.41 -3.72
CA MET A 17 8.00 -3.04 -3.85
C MET A 17 7.45 -2.52 -2.51
N PHE A 18 6.63 -3.33 -1.83
CA PHE A 18 6.12 -3.02 -0.50
C PHE A 18 7.24 -2.81 0.51
N GLU A 19 8.23 -3.71 0.56
CA GLU A 19 9.41 -3.59 1.42
C GLU A 19 10.19 -2.31 1.14
N THR A 20 10.36 -1.96 -0.14
CA THR A 20 11.11 -0.78 -0.57
C THR A 20 10.40 0.51 -0.19
N LEU A 21 9.08 0.57 -0.37
CA LEU A 21 8.29 1.77 -0.07
C LEU A 21 8.11 1.98 1.44
N THR A 22 7.76 0.91 2.16
CA THR A 22 7.37 0.98 3.57
C THR A 22 8.52 0.73 4.54
N GLY A 23 9.64 0.18 4.06
CA GLY A 23 10.76 -0.27 4.89
C GLY A 23 10.45 -1.52 5.75
N GLN A 24 9.28 -2.14 5.58
CA GLN A 24 8.85 -3.27 6.40
C GLN A 24 9.23 -4.60 5.75
N SER A 25 10.06 -5.40 6.43
CA SER A 25 10.45 -6.75 5.96
C SER A 25 9.36 -7.81 6.12
N THR A 26 8.29 -7.51 6.86
CA THR A 26 7.17 -8.44 7.07
C THR A 26 6.06 -8.13 6.08
N LEU A 27 5.81 -9.07 5.17
CA LEU A 27 4.73 -8.92 4.19
C LEU A 27 3.35 -9.00 4.86
N PRO A 28 2.41 -8.11 4.52
CA PRO A 28 1.07 -8.11 5.08
C PRO A 28 0.28 -9.32 4.59
N THR A 29 -0.56 -9.87 5.47
CA THR A 29 -1.40 -11.05 5.14
C THR A 29 -2.85 -10.66 4.86
N SER A 30 -3.19 -9.37 4.90
CA SER A 30 -4.52 -8.85 4.59
C SER A 30 -4.46 -7.47 3.94
N ILE A 31 -5.48 -7.15 3.14
CA ILE A 31 -5.62 -5.82 2.50
C ILE A 31 -5.59 -4.70 3.55
N ALA A 32 -6.22 -4.91 4.70
CA ALA A 32 -6.24 -3.91 5.77
C ALA A 32 -4.84 -3.63 6.35
N GLN A 33 -3.99 -4.65 6.49
CA GLN A 33 -2.61 -4.46 6.92
C GLN A 33 -1.77 -3.76 5.84
N TYR A 34 -1.97 -4.17 4.58
CA TYR A 34 -1.30 -3.59 3.42
C TYR A 34 -1.59 -2.09 3.28
N ASN A 35 -2.88 -1.72 3.19
CA ASN A 35 -3.29 -0.32 3.08
C ASN A 35 -2.83 0.51 4.28
N ARG A 36 -2.92 -0.02 5.50
CA ARG A 36 -2.47 0.71 6.70
C ARG A 36 -0.98 1.05 6.64
N ALA A 37 -0.14 0.14 6.17
CA ALA A 37 1.30 0.39 6.05
C ALA A 37 1.59 1.45 4.97
N LEU A 38 0.89 1.40 3.84
CA LEU A 38 1.01 2.40 2.78
C LEU A 38 0.50 3.79 3.22
N GLU A 39 -0.63 3.86 3.93
CA GLU A 39 -1.15 5.12 4.49
C GLU A 39 -0.16 5.76 5.47
N GLN A 40 0.47 4.96 6.34
CA GLN A 40 1.49 5.44 7.26
C GLN A 40 2.72 5.97 6.51
N THR A 41 3.13 5.27 5.47
CA THR A 41 4.26 5.63 4.61
C THR A 41 3.98 6.94 3.86
N ALA A 42 2.81 7.05 3.21
CA ALA A 42 2.37 8.27 2.53
C ALA A 42 2.33 9.47 3.49
N ARG A 43 1.79 9.28 4.69
CA ARG A 43 1.75 10.33 5.71
C ARG A 43 3.14 10.76 6.17
N HIS A 44 4.05 9.81 6.35
CA HIS A 44 5.43 10.10 6.72
C HIS A 44 6.11 10.97 5.66
N TYR A 45 6.03 10.57 4.39
CA TYR A 45 6.64 11.34 3.30
C TYR A 45 5.97 12.69 3.07
N ARG A 46 4.65 12.82 3.27
CA ARG A 46 3.99 14.15 3.26
C ARG A 46 4.52 15.08 4.34
N LEU A 47 4.73 14.56 5.55
CA LEU A 47 5.30 15.37 6.64
C LEU A 47 6.73 15.78 6.32
N LEU A 48 7.52 14.88 5.74
CA LEU A 48 8.89 15.17 5.31
C LEU A 48 8.90 16.25 4.22
N ALA A 49 8.04 16.11 3.20
CA ALA A 49 7.88 17.11 2.15
C ALA A 49 7.50 18.48 2.71
N ALA A 50 6.58 18.52 3.69
CA ALA A 50 6.15 19.78 4.32
C ALA A 50 7.22 20.42 5.22
N GLN A 51 8.13 19.62 5.81
CA GLN A 51 9.20 20.13 6.67
C GLN A 51 10.44 20.56 5.89
N GLU A 52 10.76 19.83 4.82
CA GLU A 52 12.02 19.98 4.09
C GLU A 52 11.85 20.58 2.69
N ASP A 53 10.62 20.90 2.28
CA ASP A 53 10.26 21.31 0.90
C ASP A 53 10.77 20.31 -0.15
N SER A 54 10.72 19.02 0.21
CA SER A 54 11.29 17.93 -0.60
C SER A 54 10.28 17.42 -1.63
N ALA A 55 10.54 17.74 -2.90
CA ALA A 55 9.77 17.22 -4.04
C ALA A 55 9.85 15.69 -4.15
N ASP A 56 10.99 15.10 -3.78
CA ASP A 56 11.17 13.65 -3.76
C ASP A 56 10.27 12.99 -2.71
N ALA A 57 10.15 13.61 -1.53
CA ALA A 57 9.24 13.13 -0.50
C ALA A 57 7.77 13.28 -0.94
N GLU A 58 7.41 14.37 -1.63
CA GLU A 58 6.05 14.51 -2.18
C GLU A 58 5.75 13.41 -3.22
N LEU A 59 6.72 13.10 -4.10
CA LEU A 59 6.58 12.02 -5.07
C LEU A 59 6.40 10.66 -4.39
N LEU A 60 7.22 10.34 -3.38
CA LEU A 60 7.10 9.09 -2.62
C LEU A 60 5.77 8.97 -1.89
N ALA A 61 5.24 10.08 -1.37
CA ALA A 61 3.91 10.08 -0.78
C ALA A 61 2.83 9.73 -1.81
N ARG A 62 2.88 10.33 -3.01
CA ARG A 62 1.92 10.03 -4.08
C ARG A 62 2.01 8.60 -4.58
N ILE A 63 3.22 8.04 -4.70
CA ILE A 63 3.43 6.65 -5.06
C ILE A 63 2.77 5.73 -4.02
N ALA A 64 3.05 5.95 -2.73
CA ALA A 64 2.47 5.14 -1.66
C ALA A 64 0.92 5.21 -1.62
N GLU A 65 0.33 6.37 -1.95
CA GLU A 65 -1.13 6.49 -2.06
C GLU A 65 -1.71 5.81 -3.29
N GLY A 66 -0.99 5.83 -4.42
CA GLY A 66 -1.40 5.15 -5.66
C GLY A 66 -1.46 3.63 -5.50
N GLU A 67 -0.66 3.07 -4.60
CA GLU A 67 -0.64 1.64 -4.29
C GLU A 67 -1.77 1.19 -3.37
N LEU A 68 -2.61 2.10 -2.85
CA LEU A 68 -3.73 1.73 -1.98
C LEU A 68 -4.78 0.90 -2.73
N ILE A 69 -5.10 -0.27 -2.19
CA ILE A 69 -6.14 -1.13 -2.75
C ILE A 69 -7.50 -0.58 -2.33
N THR A 70 -8.16 0.15 -3.24
CA THR A 70 -9.45 0.81 -3.01
C THR A 70 -10.65 0.01 -3.55
N ALA A 71 -10.42 -0.95 -4.43
CA ALA A 71 -11.46 -1.79 -5.02
C ALA A 71 -11.67 -3.10 -4.23
N GLU A 72 -12.94 -3.50 -4.06
CA GLU A 72 -13.24 -4.92 -3.88
C GLU A 72 -12.71 -5.67 -5.12
N PRO A 73 -12.01 -6.82 -4.97
CA PRO A 73 -11.59 -7.58 -6.13
C PRO A 73 -12.85 -7.87 -6.94
N ALA A 74 -12.90 -7.39 -8.18
CA ALA A 74 -13.90 -7.81 -9.12
C ALA A 74 -13.89 -9.34 -9.10
N SER A 75 -14.99 -9.96 -8.72
CA SER A 75 -15.21 -11.37 -9.01
C SER A 75 -14.85 -11.52 -10.48
N GLY A 76 -13.79 -12.28 -10.78
CA GLY A 76 -13.36 -12.53 -12.14
C GLY A 76 -14.57 -13.00 -12.96
N PRO A 77 -14.66 -12.70 -14.26
CA PRO A 77 -15.68 -13.30 -15.08
C PRO A 77 -15.53 -14.81 -14.97
N ASP A 78 -16.51 -15.44 -14.32
CA ASP A 78 -16.76 -16.87 -14.35
C ASP A 78 -16.84 -17.25 -15.83
N GLU A 79 -15.80 -17.90 -16.34
CA GLU A 79 -15.75 -18.46 -17.69
C GLU A 79 -16.92 -19.43 -17.84
N ARG A 80 -17.94 -19.01 -18.60
CA ARG A 80 -19.04 -19.87 -19.06
C ARG A 80 -18.98 -20.04 -20.56
#